data_AF-A0A2J6R3R1-F1
#
_entry.id   AF-A0A2J6R3R1-F1
#
_cell.length_a   1.000
_cell.length_b   1.000
_cell.length_c   1.000
_cell.angle_alpha   90.00
_cell.angle_beta   90.00
_cell.angle_gamma   90.00
#
_symmetry.space_group_name_H-M   'P 1'
#
loop_
_entity.id
_entity.type
_entity.pdbx_description
1 polymer ?
#
loop_
_entity_poly.entity_id
_entity_poly.type
_entity_poly.pdbx_seq_one_letter_code
_entity_poly.pdbx_strand_id
1 'polypeptide(L)'
;MIKSYTTDGKWFAIDHDMFVKINGNPDTGLRIPNDPEGRFFGMLQAHHQLHCVDILRRSTWFNIQYYRQMDHFRDMSDRNVILHTNHCIEILRQTIKCHGDTAMLTYKWVYGHDWPQSAWRSLHSC
;
A
#
# COMPACT_ATOMS: atom_id res chain seq x y z
N MET A 1 4.90 -7.48 -21.72
CA MET A 1 4.81 -6.02 -21.53
C MET A 1 3.72 -5.74 -20.52
N ILE A 2 4.01 -5.02 -19.44
CA ILE A 2 3.03 -4.65 -18.40
C ILE A 2 2.21 -3.46 -18.92
N LYS A 3 0.90 -3.63 -19.15
CA LYS A 3 -0.01 -2.54 -19.54
C LYS A 3 -0.61 -1.92 -18.28
N SER A 4 -0.58 -0.59 -18.17
CA SER A 4 -1.29 0.15 -17.12
C SER A 4 -2.80 0.16 -17.39
N TYR A 5 -3.61 0.02 -16.34
CA TYR A 5 -5.08 0.02 -16.38
C TYR A 5 -5.69 1.28 -15.78
N THR A 6 -4.87 2.17 -15.22
CA THR A 6 -5.30 3.50 -14.75
C THR A 6 -4.44 4.60 -15.34
N THR A 7 -5.02 5.80 -15.42
CA THR A 7 -4.36 7.02 -15.93
C THR A 7 -3.17 7.45 -15.06
N ASP A 8 -3.12 7.02 -13.81
CA ASP A 8 -2.04 7.32 -12.87
C ASP A 8 -0.95 6.22 -12.80
N GLY A 9 -1.03 5.18 -13.63
CA GLY A 9 0.02 4.16 -13.70
C GLY A 9 0.10 3.24 -12.48
N LYS A 10 -0.87 3.29 -11.56
CA LYS A 10 -0.82 2.53 -10.30
C LYS A 10 -1.13 1.06 -10.48
N TRP A 11 -2.05 0.75 -11.39
CA TRP A 11 -2.61 -0.58 -11.55
C TRP A 11 -2.18 -1.17 -12.89
N PHE A 12 -1.82 -2.44 -12.87
CA PHE A 12 -1.35 -3.18 -14.03
C PHE A 12 -2.13 -4.48 -14.20
N ALA A 13 -2.26 -4.97 -15.43
CA ALA A 13 -2.69 -6.36 -15.60
C ALA A 13 -1.52 -7.33 -15.41
N ILE A 14 -1.82 -8.39 -14.68
CA ILE A 14 -0.96 -9.54 -14.47
C ILE A 14 -1.65 -10.75 -15.10
N ASP A 15 -0.91 -11.48 -15.94
CA ASP A 15 -1.38 -12.74 -16.50
C ASP A 15 -1.54 -13.83 -15.42
N HIS A 16 -2.20 -14.92 -15.81
CA HIS A 16 -2.50 -16.00 -14.91
C HIS A 16 -1.25 -16.62 -14.28
N ASP A 17 -0.21 -16.88 -15.07
CA ASP A 17 0.99 -17.59 -14.61
C ASP A 17 1.79 -16.76 -13.62
N MET A 18 1.93 -15.45 -13.90
CA MET A 18 2.57 -14.51 -12.99
C MET A 18 1.74 -14.36 -11.70
N PHE A 19 0.41 -14.32 -11.78
CA PHE A 19 -0.45 -14.27 -10.61
C PHE A 19 -0.28 -15.51 -9.72
N VAL A 20 -0.30 -16.71 -10.31
CA VAL A 20 -0.09 -17.97 -9.59
C VAL A 20 1.30 -17.98 -8.93
N LYS A 21 2.32 -17.49 -9.63
CA LYS A 21 3.69 -17.39 -9.08
C LYS A 21 3.77 -16.48 -7.85
N ILE A 22 3.05 -15.34 -7.86
CA ILE A 22 3.06 -14.37 -6.76
C ILE A 22 2.17 -14.85 -5.60
N ASN A 23 0.92 -15.20 -5.88
CA ASN A 23 -0.14 -15.35 -4.87
C ASN A 23 -0.60 -16.80 -4.64
N GLY A 24 -0.18 -17.76 -5.47
CA GLY A 24 -0.46 -19.18 -5.33
C GLY A 24 -1.83 -19.63 -5.83
N ASN A 25 -2.93 -19.04 -5.33
CA ASN A 25 -4.30 -19.49 -5.66
C ASN A 25 -5.05 -18.47 -6.57
N PRO A 26 -5.24 -18.77 -7.87
CA PRO A 26 -5.90 -17.88 -8.82
C PRO A 26 -7.42 -17.74 -8.61
N ASP A 27 -8.07 -18.68 -7.92
CA ASP A 27 -9.53 -18.66 -7.70
C ASP A 27 -9.95 -17.54 -6.74
N THR A 28 -9.02 -17.16 -5.85
CA THR A 28 -9.24 -16.06 -4.90
C THR A 28 -8.80 -14.71 -5.46
N GLY A 29 -8.19 -14.66 -6.64
CA GLY A 29 -7.57 -13.46 -7.15
C GLY A 29 -8.56 -12.38 -7.59
N LEU A 30 -8.19 -11.11 -7.36
CA LEU A 30 -8.94 -9.98 -7.86
C LEU A 30 -8.73 -9.85 -9.38
N ARG A 31 -9.74 -10.26 -10.15
CA ARG A 31 -9.74 -10.21 -11.61
C ARG A 31 -10.12 -8.83 -12.13
N ILE A 32 -9.62 -8.50 -13.31
CA ILE A 32 -10.02 -7.30 -14.04
C ILE A 32 -11.40 -7.57 -14.68
N PRO A 33 -12.42 -6.77 -14.36
CA PRO A 33 -13.74 -6.94 -14.95
C PRO A 33 -13.70 -6.83 -16.47
N ASN A 34 -14.40 -7.74 -17.16
CA ASN A 34 -14.52 -7.76 -18.62
C ASN A 34 -13.19 -7.87 -19.40
N ASP A 35 -12.10 -8.31 -18.76
CA ASP A 35 -10.84 -8.57 -19.46
C ASP A 35 -10.93 -9.93 -20.20
N PRO A 36 -10.81 -9.97 -21.54
CA PRO A 36 -10.99 -11.20 -22.33
C PRO A 36 -9.89 -12.23 -22.07
N GLU A 37 -8.74 -11.80 -21.55
CA GLU A 37 -7.62 -12.66 -21.17
C GLU A 37 -7.74 -13.17 -19.72
N GLY A 38 -8.77 -12.74 -18.98
CA GLY A 38 -9.03 -13.18 -17.60
C GLY A 38 -7.96 -12.74 -16.59
N ARG A 39 -7.26 -11.63 -16.86
CA ARG A 39 -6.11 -11.16 -16.06
C ARG A 39 -6.50 -10.59 -14.71
N PHE A 40 -5.48 -10.41 -13.87
CA PHE A 40 -5.61 -9.95 -12.48
C PHE A 40 -5.06 -8.55 -12.29
N PHE A 41 -5.57 -7.84 -11.27
CA PHE A 41 -4.99 -6.57 -10.86
C PHE A 41 -3.65 -6.75 -10.14
N GLY A 42 -2.69 -5.95 -10.56
CA GLY A 42 -1.36 -5.81 -9.99
C GLY A 42 -1.03 -4.37 -9.63
N MET A 43 -0.12 -4.20 -8.68
CA MET A 43 0.44 -2.90 -8.29
C MET A 43 1.91 -3.07 -7.90
N LEU A 44 2.76 -2.06 -8.13
CA LEU A 44 4.10 -2.06 -7.53
C LEU A 44 4.03 -1.81 -6.03
N GLN A 45 4.80 -2.53 -5.24
CA GLN A 45 4.87 -2.34 -3.79
C GLN A 45 5.17 -0.87 -3.40
N ALA A 46 6.01 -0.16 -4.16
CA ALA A 46 6.26 1.27 -3.96
C ALA A 46 4.97 2.11 -3.92
N HIS A 47 4.00 1.81 -4.77
CA HIS A 47 2.72 2.51 -4.78
C HIS A 47 1.88 2.18 -3.55
N HIS A 48 1.89 0.91 -3.11
CA HIS A 48 1.20 0.51 -1.88
C HIS A 48 1.84 1.17 -0.64
N GLN A 49 3.17 1.21 -0.57
CA GLN A 49 3.92 1.89 0.49
C GLN A 49 3.57 3.39 0.55
N LEU A 50 3.53 4.08 -0.60
CA LEU A 50 3.12 5.49 -0.66
C LEU A 50 1.66 5.70 -0.22
N HIS A 51 0.76 4.78 -0.57
CA HIS A 51 -0.63 4.80 -0.10
C HIS A 51 -0.71 4.65 1.43
N CYS A 52 0.05 3.72 2.03
CA CYS A 52 0.12 3.57 3.48
C CYS A 52 0.66 4.82 4.17
N VAL A 53 1.70 5.46 3.62
CA VAL A 53 2.25 6.72 4.16
C VAL A 53 1.22 7.85 4.10
N ASP A 54 0.40 7.96 3.05
CA ASP A 54 -0.68 8.97 3.00
C ASP A 54 -1.79 8.68 4.02
N ILE A 55 -2.11 7.41 4.29
CA ILE A 55 -3.04 7.06 5.38
C ILE A 55 -2.48 7.52 6.71
N LEU A 56 -1.22 7.22 7.03
CA LEU A 56 -0.56 7.67 8.26
C LEU A 56 -0.58 9.21 8.39
N ARG A 57 -0.32 9.92 7.30
CA ARG A 57 -0.40 11.39 7.24
C ARG A 57 -1.79 11.91 7.62
N ARG A 58 -2.84 11.24 7.17
CA ARG A 58 -4.23 11.64 7.45
C ARG A 58 -4.70 11.19 8.84
N SER A 59 -4.10 10.15 9.42
CA SER A 59 -4.58 9.47 10.64
C SER A 59 -3.81 9.76 11.92
N THR A 60 -2.66 10.44 11.87
CA THR A 60 -1.79 10.58 13.06
C THR A 60 -2.16 11.72 14.02
N TRP A 61 -2.88 12.74 13.56
CA TRP A 61 -3.18 13.92 14.39
C TRP A 61 -4.16 13.66 15.54
N PHE A 62 -5.05 12.68 15.41
CA PHE A 62 -6.12 12.42 16.38
C PHE A 62 -5.62 11.91 17.74
N ASN A 63 -4.41 11.37 17.82
CA ASN A 63 -3.92 10.66 19.00
C ASN A 63 -3.01 11.50 19.91
N ILE A 64 -2.77 12.78 19.60
CA ILE A 64 -1.82 13.62 20.36
C ILE A 64 -2.19 13.69 21.84
N GLN A 65 -3.47 13.92 22.16
CA GLN A 65 -3.94 14.01 23.54
C GLN A 65 -3.83 12.68 24.30
N TYR A 66 -4.16 11.57 23.64
CA TYR A 66 -4.03 10.22 24.20
C TYR A 66 -2.57 9.92 24.57
N TYR A 67 -1.64 10.14 23.64
CA TYR A 67 -0.21 9.86 23.89
C TYR A 67 0.42 10.84 24.88
N ARG A 68 -0.11 12.06 25.02
CA ARG A 68 0.32 13.00 26.06
C ARG A 68 0.00 12.52 27.48
N GLN A 69 -1.13 11.85 27.66
CA GLN A 69 -1.47 11.21 28.94
C GLN A 69 -0.50 10.07 29.27
N MET A 70 0.12 9.47 28.25
CA MET A 70 1.14 8.41 28.36
C MET A 70 2.58 8.92 28.40
N ASP A 71 2.79 10.19 28.78
CA ASP A 71 4.12 10.80 28.91
C ASP A 71 4.88 11.04 27.59
N HIS A 72 4.22 10.91 26.44
CA HIS A 72 4.80 11.33 25.15
C HIS A 72 4.48 12.80 24.87
N PHE A 73 5.41 13.55 24.27
CA PHE A 73 5.16 14.94 23.86
C PHE A 73 4.72 15.90 25.00
N ARG A 74 5.02 15.59 26.27
CA ARG A 74 4.56 16.37 27.43
C ARG A 74 4.93 17.85 27.34
N ASP A 75 6.16 18.14 26.93
CA ASP A 75 6.71 19.50 26.88
C ASP A 75 6.57 20.15 25.49
N MET A 76 5.82 19.53 24.57
CA MET A 76 5.64 20.02 23.21
C MET A 76 4.22 20.52 22.98
N SER A 77 4.09 21.67 22.34
CA SER A 77 2.79 22.13 21.82
C SER A 77 2.27 21.20 20.73
N ASP A 78 0.95 21.10 20.57
CA ASP A 78 0.31 20.29 19.52
C ASP A 78 0.85 20.66 18.14
N ARG A 79 1.09 21.95 17.91
CA ARG A 79 1.72 22.46 16.68
C ARG A 79 3.10 21.83 16.43
N ASN A 80 3.96 21.75 17.44
CA ASN A 80 5.30 21.18 17.29
C ASN A 80 5.23 19.67 17.02
N VAL A 81 4.33 18.95 17.67
CA VAL A 81 4.10 17.51 17.43
C VAL A 81 3.65 17.28 15.99
N ILE A 82 2.70 18.07 15.48
CA ILE A 82 2.20 17.98 14.10
C ILE A 82 3.30 18.29 13.10
N LEU A 83 4.08 19.35 13.32
CA LEU A 83 5.20 19.72 12.44
C LEU A 83 6.24 18.61 12.36
N HIS A 84 6.62 18.04 13.51
CA HIS A 84 7.59 16.95 13.55
C HIS A 84 7.05 15.69 12.88
N THR A 85 5.79 15.33 13.15
CA THR A 85 5.12 14.17 12.52
C THR A 85 5.09 14.32 11.00
N ASN A 86 4.70 15.50 10.50
CA ASN A 86 4.69 15.78 9.07
C ASN A 86 6.08 15.69 8.44
N HIS A 87 7.11 16.20 9.14
CA HIS A 87 8.50 16.08 8.70
C HIS A 87 8.95 14.61 8.59
N CYS A 88 8.67 13.78 9.60
CA CYS A 88 8.98 12.36 9.57
C CYS A 88 8.27 11.63 8.41
N ILE A 89 6.99 11.90 8.21
CA ILE A 89 6.19 11.31 7.12
C ILE A 89 6.74 11.73 5.75
N GLU A 90 7.16 12.97 5.60
CA GLU A 90 7.76 13.45 4.36
C GLU A 90 9.09 12.77 4.06
N ILE A 91 9.94 12.52 5.07
CA ILE A 91 11.17 11.73 4.90
C ILE A 91 10.86 10.31 4.43
N LEU A 92 9.85 9.64 5.01
CA LEU A 92 9.43 8.32 4.56
C LEU A 92 8.95 8.34 3.10
N ARG A 93 8.13 9.33 2.74
CA ARG A 93 7.66 9.51 1.36
C ARG A 93 8.81 9.72 0.38
N GLN A 94 9.84 10.48 0.77
CA GLN A 94 11.03 10.70 -0.06
C GLN A 94 11.85 9.41 -0.19
N THR A 95 12.07 8.69 0.91
CA THR A 95 12.80 7.41 0.93
C THR A 95 12.14 6.40 -0.01
N ILE A 96 10.82 6.24 0.05
CA ILE A 96 10.09 5.33 -0.85
C ILE A 96 10.20 5.79 -2.31
N LYS A 97 10.19 7.10 -2.59
CA LYS A 97 10.40 7.58 -3.97
C LYS A 97 11.81 7.29 -4.49
N CYS A 98 12.83 7.33 -3.63
CA CYS A 98 14.22 7.07 -4.00
C CYS A 98 14.55 5.57 -4.12
N HIS A 99 13.94 4.74 -3.28
CA HIS A 99 14.25 3.30 -3.17
C HIS A 99 13.08 2.40 -3.53
N GLY A 100 12.11 2.93 -4.28
CA GLY A 100 10.79 2.30 -4.48
C GLY A 100 10.86 0.83 -4.81
N ASP A 101 10.16 0.01 -4.02
CA ASP A 101 10.09 -1.42 -4.22
C ASP A 101 9.34 -1.76 -5.53
N THR A 102 10.05 -2.40 -6.45
CA THR A 102 9.53 -2.83 -7.75
C THR A 102 8.88 -4.21 -7.72
N ALA A 103 8.83 -4.88 -6.55
CA ALA A 103 8.11 -6.13 -6.41
C ALA A 103 6.62 -5.93 -6.73
N MET A 104 6.04 -6.95 -7.34
CA MET A 104 4.63 -6.95 -7.71
C MET A 104 3.78 -7.39 -6.52
N LEU A 105 2.78 -6.57 -6.20
CA LEU A 105 1.71 -6.86 -5.26
C LEU A 105 0.44 -7.24 -6.04
N THR A 106 -0.24 -8.28 -5.58
CA THR A 106 -1.54 -8.74 -6.09
C THR A 106 -2.61 -8.62 -5.02
N TYR A 107 -3.87 -8.79 -5.39
CA TYR A 107 -5.00 -8.76 -4.46
C TYR A 107 -5.82 -10.04 -4.53
N LYS A 108 -6.41 -10.42 -3.40
CA LYS A 108 -7.28 -11.59 -3.28
C LYS A 108 -8.49 -11.34 -2.38
N TRP A 109 -9.58 -12.01 -2.68
CA TRP A 109 -10.75 -12.10 -1.81
C TRP A 109 -10.44 -13.00 -0.62
N VAL A 110 -10.75 -12.52 0.58
CA VAL A 110 -10.57 -13.25 1.84
C VAL A 110 -11.93 -13.34 2.52
N TYR A 111 -12.30 -14.53 2.97
CA TYR A 111 -13.57 -14.75 3.67
C TYR A 111 -13.69 -13.81 4.88
N GLY A 112 -14.85 -13.17 5.03
CA GLY A 112 -15.13 -12.24 6.13
C GLY A 112 -14.65 -10.80 5.91
N HIS A 113 -14.08 -10.47 4.75
CA HIS A 113 -13.72 -9.09 4.39
C HIS A 113 -14.62 -8.55 3.26
N ASP A 114 -15.09 -7.31 3.42
CA ASP A 114 -15.91 -6.61 2.42
C ASP A 114 -15.10 -6.17 1.19
N TRP A 115 -13.78 -6.12 1.31
CA TRP A 115 -12.85 -5.63 0.29
C TRP A 115 -11.72 -6.63 0.05
N PRO A 116 -11.19 -6.72 -1.19
CA PRO A 116 -10.07 -7.60 -1.50
C PRO A 116 -8.84 -7.14 -0.72
N GLN A 117 -8.13 -8.10 -0.14
CA GLN A 117 -6.93 -7.86 0.64
C GLN A 117 -5.70 -7.97 -0.24
N SER A 118 -4.66 -7.18 0.07
CA SER A 118 -3.37 -7.34 -0.56
C SER A 118 -2.79 -8.72 -0.23
N ALA A 119 -2.21 -9.37 -1.23
CA ALA A 119 -1.52 -10.63 -1.04
C ALA A 119 -0.21 -10.37 -0.30
N TRP A 120 -0.07 -10.90 0.90
CA TRP A 120 1.17 -10.79 1.69
C TRP A 120 2.35 -11.54 1.06
N ARG A 121 2.08 -12.49 0.15
CA ARG A 121 3.11 -12.99 -0.76
C ARG A 121 3.29 -11.99 -1.89
N SER A 122 4.45 -11.36 -1.90
CA SER A 122 4.99 -10.69 -3.07
C SER A 122 6.32 -11.37 -3.41
N LEU A 123 6.80 -11.22 -4.64
CA LEU A 123 8.15 -11.66 -5.01
C LEU A 123 9.26 -10.80 -4.36
N HIS A 124 8.91 -10.07 -3.30
CA HIS A 124 9.86 -9.37 -2.44
C HIS A 124 10.54 -10.39 -1.53
N SER A 125 11.78 -10.76 -1.88
CA SER A 125 12.71 -11.40 -0.96
C SER A 125 13.53 -10.29 -0.31
N CYS A 126 13.38 -10.13 1.01
CA CYS A 126 14.42 -9.49 1.82
C CYS A 126 15.59 -10.46 2.01
#